data_AF-A0A944XI57-F1
#
_entry.id   AF-A0A944XI57-F1
#
_cell.length_a   1.000
_cell.length_b   1.000
_cell.length_c   1.000
_cell.angle_alpha   90.00
_cell.angle_beta   90.00
_cell.angle_gamma   90.00
#
_symmetry.space_group_name_H-M   'P 1'
#
loop_
_entity.id
_entity.type
_entity.pdbx_description
1 polymer ?
#
loop_
_entity_poly.entity_id
_entity_poly.type
_entity_poly.pdbx_seq_one_letter_code
_entity_poly.pdbx_strand_id
1 'polypeptide(L)'
;MSAVEALHAAIAAGIGIAVNGESLSLKASSPPPEHVLTGLSRNKAEIIALLRPRADGWSAEDWQMFFDERAGIVEFDGGVSRSKAEVQAFACCVSEWMNHHPAISSPDGCLACGGSDSAHDPLLPFGADSQGHAWLHSRCWKGWYEVRKEAAIAALTVMGIEIPAKFPNDFGKNGSI
;
A
#
# COMPACT_ATOMS: atom_id res chain seq x y z
N MET A 1 -7.23 -14.42 7.72
CA MET A 1 -6.70 -14.11 6.39
C MET A 1 -7.48 -12.97 5.78
N SER A 2 -6.98 -11.75 6.00
CA SER A 2 -7.38 -10.54 5.29
C SER A 2 -6.91 -10.57 3.83
N ALA A 3 -7.32 -9.57 3.03
CA ALA A 3 -6.82 -9.37 1.67
C ALA A 3 -5.29 -9.27 1.61
N VAL A 4 -4.68 -8.48 2.50
CA VAL A 4 -3.21 -8.30 2.57
C VAL A 4 -2.51 -9.60 2.95
N GLU A 5 -3.04 -10.34 3.95
CA GLU A 5 -2.48 -11.65 4.33
C GLU A 5 -2.57 -12.66 3.17
N ALA A 6 -3.65 -12.60 2.37
CA ALA A 6 -3.80 -13.46 1.19
C ALA A 6 -2.82 -13.08 0.07
N LEU A 7 -2.57 -11.79 -0.16
CA LEU A 7 -1.56 -11.32 -1.11
C LEU A 7 -0.15 -11.77 -0.69
N HIS A 8 0.23 -11.58 0.57
CA HIS A 8 1.52 -12.05 1.09
C HIS A 8 1.68 -13.56 0.94
N ALA A 9 0.64 -14.35 1.25
CA ALA A 9 0.69 -15.80 1.09
C ALA A 9 0.86 -16.23 -0.37
N ALA A 10 0.24 -15.52 -1.31
CA ALA A 10 0.39 -15.78 -2.74
C ALA A 10 1.77 -15.42 -3.27
N ILE A 11 2.32 -14.26 -2.86
CA ILE A 11 3.70 -13.85 -3.18
C ILE A 11 4.69 -14.90 -2.65
N ALA A 12 4.55 -15.32 -1.39
CA ALA A 12 5.41 -16.34 -0.79
C ALA A 12 5.33 -17.71 -1.50
N ALA A 13 4.17 -18.03 -2.11
CA ALA A 13 3.97 -19.22 -2.92
C ALA A 13 4.46 -19.06 -4.38
N GLY A 14 5.02 -17.91 -4.76
CA GLY A 14 5.48 -17.64 -6.12
C GLY A 14 4.33 -17.49 -7.14
N ILE A 15 3.15 -17.06 -6.68
CA ILE A 15 1.97 -16.88 -7.53
C ILE A 15 1.91 -15.43 -7.99
N GLY A 16 2.06 -15.21 -9.29
CA GLY A 16 1.79 -13.92 -9.92
C GLY A 16 0.29 -13.63 -9.96
N ILE A 17 -0.09 -12.40 -9.65
CA ILE A 17 -1.50 -11.96 -9.57
C ILE A 17 -1.68 -10.76 -10.51
N ALA A 18 -2.75 -10.78 -11.30
CA ALA A 18 -3.16 -9.63 -12.11
C ALA A 18 -4.67 -9.40 -11.98
N VAL A 19 -5.10 -8.14 -12.02
CA VAL A 19 -6.52 -7.78 -12.11
C VAL A 19 -6.95 -7.79 -13.56
N ASN A 20 -8.02 -8.53 -13.87
CA ASN A 20 -8.68 -8.55 -15.17
C ASN A 20 -10.16 -8.19 -14.97
N GLY A 21 -10.47 -6.90 -15.08
CA GLY A 21 -11.80 -6.35 -14.80
C GLY A 21 -12.22 -6.56 -13.34
N GLU A 22 -13.20 -7.45 -13.13
CA GLU A 22 -13.67 -7.87 -11.81
C GLU A 22 -13.16 -9.26 -11.40
N SER A 23 -12.11 -9.75 -12.05
CA SER A 23 -11.51 -11.04 -11.77
C SER A 23 -10.02 -10.95 -11.48
N LEU A 24 -9.51 -11.97 -10.78
CA LEU A 24 -8.08 -12.15 -10.54
C LEU A 24 -7.57 -13.26 -11.47
N SER A 25 -6.51 -12.96 -12.21
CA SER A 25 -5.75 -13.93 -12.98
C SER A 25 -4.53 -14.35 -12.16
N LEU A 26 -4.33 -15.66 -12.03
CA LEU A 26 -3.23 -16.26 -11.28
C LEU A 26 -2.25 -16.95 -12.24
N LYS A 27 -0.95 -16.71 -12.06
CA LYS A 27 0.13 -17.37 -12.79
C LYS A 27 1.05 -18.07 -11.81
N ALA A 28 1.20 -19.39 -11.94
CA ALA A 28 2.05 -20.19 -11.08
C ALA A 28 2.73 -21.32 -11.88
N SER A 29 3.96 -21.68 -11.51
CA SER A 29 4.72 -22.77 -12.15
C SER A 29 4.32 -24.17 -11.67
N SER A 30 3.54 -24.25 -10.59
CA SER A 30 3.00 -25.47 -9.99
C SER A 30 1.59 -25.21 -9.44
N PRO A 31 0.81 -26.26 -9.13
CA PRO A 31 -0.51 -26.10 -8.54
C PRO A 31 -0.47 -25.25 -7.26
N PRO A 32 -1.21 -24.12 -7.19
CA PRO A 32 -1.25 -23.28 -6.00
C PRO A 32 -1.77 -24.03 -4.76
N PRO A 33 -1.23 -23.76 -3.56
CA PRO A 33 -1.76 -24.33 -2.32
C PRO A 33 -3.23 -23.95 -2.09
N GLU A 34 -4.05 -24.91 -1.67
CA GLU A 34 -5.51 -24.74 -1.51
C GLU A 34 -5.88 -23.60 -0.54
N HIS A 35 -5.11 -23.45 0.55
CA HIS A 35 -5.35 -22.40 1.53
C HIS A 35 -5.10 -21.00 0.94
N VAL A 36 -4.15 -20.86 0.00
CA VAL A 36 -3.90 -19.60 -0.71
C VAL A 36 -5.05 -19.28 -1.65
N LEU A 37 -5.50 -20.26 -2.45
CA LEU A 37 -6.66 -20.08 -3.33
C LEU A 37 -7.93 -19.70 -2.56
N THR A 38 -8.17 -20.35 -1.42
CA THR A 38 -9.29 -20.05 -0.52
C THR A 38 -9.19 -18.63 0.03
N GLY A 39 -7.99 -18.22 0.46
CA GLY A 39 -7.72 -16.87 0.94
C GLY A 39 -7.97 -15.80 -0.12
N LEU A 40 -7.42 -15.99 -1.33
CA LEU A 40 -7.62 -15.09 -2.46
C LEU A 40 -9.08 -15.01 -2.88
N SER A 41 -9.78 -16.14 -2.92
CA SER A 41 -11.20 -16.20 -3.30
C SER A 41 -12.09 -15.46 -2.30
N ARG A 42 -11.88 -15.69 -0.99
CA ARG A 42 -12.67 -15.03 0.08
C ARG A 42 -12.48 -13.52 0.10
N ASN A 43 -11.29 -13.04 -0.26
CA ASN A 43 -10.96 -11.61 -0.21
C ASN A 43 -10.94 -10.94 -1.61
N LYS A 44 -11.48 -11.61 -2.64
CA LYS A 44 -11.33 -11.19 -4.06
C LYS A 44 -11.68 -9.71 -4.30
N ALA A 45 -12.81 -9.24 -3.77
CA ALA A 45 -13.28 -7.88 -3.98
C ALA A 45 -12.33 -6.84 -3.36
N GLU A 46 -11.85 -7.08 -2.14
CA GLU A 46 -10.90 -6.23 -1.46
C GLU A 46 -9.53 -6.24 -2.17
N ILE A 47 -9.05 -7.40 -2.61
CA ILE A 47 -7.81 -7.50 -3.39
C ILE A 47 -7.92 -6.72 -4.69
N ILE A 48 -9.04 -6.84 -5.42
CA ILE A 48 -9.27 -6.05 -6.63
C ILE A 48 -9.28 -4.56 -6.31
N ALA A 49 -9.92 -4.14 -5.22
CA ALA A 49 -9.94 -2.74 -4.80
C ALA A 49 -8.54 -2.21 -4.44
N LEU A 50 -7.68 -3.05 -3.86
CA LEU A 50 -6.28 -2.72 -3.54
C LEU A 50 -5.40 -2.62 -4.79
N LEU A 51 -5.59 -3.51 -5.76
CA LEU A 51 -4.73 -3.58 -6.95
C LEU A 51 -5.21 -2.69 -8.10
N ARG A 52 -6.43 -2.17 -8.03
CA ARG A 52 -7.01 -1.33 -9.09
C ARG A 52 -6.51 0.11 -8.96
N PRO A 53 -5.83 0.66 -9.98
CA PRO A 53 -5.48 2.08 -10.00
C PRO A 53 -6.75 2.94 -9.89
N ARG A 54 -6.76 3.96 -9.02
CA ARG A 54 -7.89 4.91 -8.93
C ARG A 54 -7.53 6.22 -9.63
N ALA A 55 -8.32 6.56 -10.65
CA ALA A 55 -8.42 7.84 -11.35
C ALA A 55 -7.15 8.37 -12.07
N ASP A 56 -5.95 7.98 -11.65
CA ASP A 56 -4.65 8.35 -12.24
C ASP A 56 -4.19 7.42 -13.37
N GLY A 57 -4.62 6.15 -13.33
CA GLY A 57 -4.39 5.14 -14.35
C GLY A 57 -3.00 4.50 -14.35
N TRP A 58 -2.22 4.59 -13.26
CA TRP A 58 -0.85 4.07 -13.25
C TRP A 58 -0.80 2.55 -13.38
N SER A 59 -0.06 2.10 -14.39
CA SER A 59 0.30 0.71 -14.64
C SER A 59 1.48 0.26 -13.77
N ALA A 60 1.80 -1.04 -13.77
CA ALA A 60 2.99 -1.55 -13.10
C ALA A 60 4.28 -0.93 -13.69
N GLU A 61 4.28 -0.65 -14.99
CA GLU A 61 5.37 0.02 -15.70
C GLU A 61 5.54 1.48 -15.25
N ASP A 62 4.45 2.19 -14.99
CA ASP A 62 4.50 3.56 -14.46
C ASP A 62 5.08 3.59 -13.04
N TRP A 63 4.70 2.62 -12.20
CA TRP A 63 5.30 2.45 -10.86
C TRP A 63 6.80 2.15 -10.93
N GLN A 64 7.23 1.32 -11.89
CA GLN A 64 8.65 1.03 -12.08
C GLN A 64 9.42 2.27 -12.55
N MET A 65 8.85 3.04 -13.48
CA MET A 65 9.44 4.29 -13.94
C MET A 65 9.61 5.29 -12.79
N PHE A 66 8.58 5.46 -11.95
CA PHE A 66 8.65 6.32 -10.77
C PHE A 66 9.72 5.84 -9.79
N PHE A 67 9.78 4.54 -9.49
CA PHE A 67 10.83 3.98 -8.63
C PHE A 67 12.23 4.29 -9.16
N ASP A 68 12.48 4.03 -10.45
CA ASP A 68 13.78 4.24 -11.07
C ASP A 68 14.18 5.73 -11.13
N GLU A 69 13.22 6.62 -11.39
CA GLU A 69 13.42 8.07 -11.32
C GLU A 69 13.82 8.50 -9.90
N ARG A 70 13.05 8.10 -8.89
CA ARG A 70 13.35 8.47 -7.48
C ARG A 70 14.69 7.91 -7.03
N ALA A 71 15.03 6.69 -7.42
CA ALA A 71 16.32 6.09 -7.12
C ALA A 71 17.45 6.82 -7.86
N GLY A 72 17.25 7.20 -9.12
CA GLY A 72 18.21 7.97 -9.90
C GLY A 72 18.52 9.34 -9.28
N ILE A 73 17.48 10.10 -8.91
CA ILE A 73 17.64 11.41 -8.26
C ILE A 73 18.46 11.26 -6.97
N VAL A 74 18.09 10.33 -6.11
CA VAL A 74 18.78 10.14 -4.82
C VAL A 74 20.22 9.66 -5.03
N GLU A 75 20.48 8.77 -5.97
CA GLU A 75 21.81 8.28 -6.29
C GLU A 75 22.73 9.38 -6.85
N PHE A 76 22.30 10.06 -7.91
CA PHE A 76 23.13 11.00 -8.65
C PHE A 76 23.19 12.39 -8.00
N ASP A 77 22.05 12.95 -7.58
CA ASP A 77 22.00 14.28 -6.98
C ASP A 77 22.33 14.22 -5.48
N GLY A 78 21.92 13.14 -4.81
CA GLY A 78 22.21 12.90 -3.39
C GLY A 78 23.56 12.24 -3.11
N GLY A 79 24.25 11.71 -4.13
CA GLY A 79 25.57 11.09 -4.00
C GLY A 79 25.60 9.84 -3.12
N VAL A 80 24.47 9.15 -2.94
CA VAL A 80 24.41 7.92 -2.14
C VAL A 80 24.47 6.68 -3.03
N SER A 81 24.91 5.55 -2.48
CA SER A 81 24.94 4.27 -3.22
C SER A 81 23.55 3.88 -3.71
N ARG A 82 23.45 3.24 -4.89
CA ARG A 82 22.21 2.65 -5.43
C ARG A 82 21.35 1.94 -4.39
N SER A 83 21.92 1.06 -3.58
CA SER A 83 21.17 0.32 -2.54
C SER A 83 20.47 1.21 -1.50
N LYS A 84 21.02 2.38 -1.19
CA LYS A 84 20.39 3.36 -0.28
C LYS A 84 19.37 4.21 -1.03
N ALA A 85 19.66 4.55 -2.27
CA ALA A 85 18.73 5.27 -3.14
C ALA A 85 17.45 4.47 -3.37
N GLU A 86 17.55 3.17 -3.61
CA GLU A 86 16.42 2.25 -3.77
C GLU A 86 15.56 2.14 -2.50
N VAL A 87 16.16 2.15 -1.31
CA VAL A 87 15.42 2.20 -0.03
C VAL A 87 14.57 3.47 0.04
N GLN A 88 15.12 4.61 -0.34
CA GLN A 88 14.39 5.89 -0.34
C GLN A 88 13.35 5.95 -1.47
N ALA A 89 13.66 5.42 -2.65
CA ALA A 89 12.72 5.32 -3.76
C ALA A 89 11.53 4.44 -3.40
N PHE A 90 11.75 3.29 -2.76
CA PHE A 90 10.68 2.42 -2.29
C PHE A 90 9.80 3.13 -1.24
N ALA A 91 10.40 3.86 -0.31
CA ALA A 91 9.67 4.73 0.62
C ALA A 91 8.78 5.75 -0.11
N CYS A 92 9.30 6.40 -1.17
CA CYS A 92 8.51 7.29 -2.01
C CYS A 92 7.34 6.54 -2.69
N CYS A 93 7.57 5.35 -3.27
CA CYS A 93 6.49 4.55 -3.87
C CYS A 93 5.39 4.21 -2.87
N VAL A 94 5.73 3.84 -1.62
CA VAL A 94 4.74 3.55 -0.57
C VAL A 94 3.88 4.77 -0.26
N SER A 95 4.50 5.94 -0.08
CA SER A 95 3.78 7.21 0.14
C SER A 95 2.89 7.57 -1.04
N GLU A 96 3.42 7.47 -2.25
CA GLU A 96 2.71 7.82 -3.48
C GLU A 96 1.53 6.88 -3.71
N TRP A 97 1.70 5.58 -3.49
CA TRP A 97 0.60 4.62 -3.59
C TRP A 97 -0.54 4.99 -2.63
N MET A 98 -0.24 5.39 -1.39
CA MET A 98 -1.27 5.80 -0.43
C MET A 98 -1.99 7.10 -0.84
N ASN A 99 -1.31 8.00 -1.55
CA ASN A 99 -1.91 9.22 -2.12
C ASN A 99 -2.88 8.88 -3.26
N HIS A 100 -2.52 7.92 -4.10
CA HIS A 100 -3.36 7.43 -5.20
C HIS A 100 -4.52 6.52 -4.74
N HIS A 101 -4.46 6.00 -3.52
CA HIS A 101 -5.52 5.18 -2.93
C HIS A 101 -6.09 5.82 -1.66
N PRO A 102 -6.63 7.05 -1.74
CA PRO A 102 -7.08 7.78 -0.57
C PRO A 102 -8.22 7.02 0.13
N ALA A 103 -8.14 6.96 1.45
CA ALA A 103 -9.27 6.53 2.27
C ALA A 103 -10.09 7.76 2.60
N ILE A 104 -11.36 7.76 2.19
CA ILE A 104 -12.30 8.84 2.41
C ILE A 104 -13.35 8.35 3.40
N SER A 105 -13.63 9.13 4.44
CA SER A 105 -14.67 8.79 5.42
C SER A 105 -15.56 9.99 5.74
N SER A 106 -16.71 9.72 6.37
CA SER A 106 -17.53 10.78 6.96
C SER A 106 -16.77 11.47 8.10
N PRO A 107 -16.97 12.79 8.32
CA PRO A 107 -16.52 13.48 9.52
C PRO A 107 -17.23 13.04 10.82
N ASP A 108 -18.29 12.23 10.74
CA ASP A 108 -19.12 11.87 11.90
C ASP A 108 -18.49 10.79 12.81
N GLY A 109 -17.44 10.11 12.34
CA GLY A 109 -16.85 9.00 13.07
C GLY A 109 -15.43 8.67 12.64
N CYS A 110 -14.65 8.19 13.60
CA CYS A 110 -13.30 7.69 13.36
C CYS A 110 -13.36 6.48 12.42
N LEU A 111 -12.71 6.58 11.27
CA LEU A 111 -12.64 5.50 10.29
C LEU A 111 -12.02 4.21 10.87
N ALA A 112 -11.14 4.33 11.87
CA ALA A 112 -10.44 3.19 12.44
C ALA A 112 -11.21 2.48 13.56
N CYS A 113 -11.87 3.22 14.46
CA CYS A 113 -12.54 2.61 15.64
C CYS A 113 -14.06 2.75 15.64
N GLY A 114 -14.63 3.53 14.72
CA GLY A 114 -16.07 3.84 14.65
C GLY A 114 -16.57 4.82 15.72
N GLY A 115 -15.71 5.26 16.64
CA GLY A 115 -16.07 6.22 17.69
C GLY A 115 -16.35 7.63 17.16
N SER A 116 -17.22 8.37 17.84
CA SER A 116 -17.60 9.74 17.47
C SER A 116 -16.54 10.78 17.87
N ASP A 117 -16.76 12.01 17.42
CA ASP A 117 -16.00 13.18 17.85
C ASP A 117 -16.21 13.52 19.33
N SER A 118 -15.18 14.09 19.97
CA SER A 118 -15.25 14.53 21.37
C SER A 118 -14.24 15.64 21.69
N ALA A 119 -14.55 16.50 22.67
CA ALA A 119 -13.69 17.62 23.03
C ALA A 119 -12.29 17.23 23.54
N HIS A 120 -12.13 16.03 24.12
CA HIS A 120 -10.86 15.55 24.68
C HIS A 120 -10.09 14.64 23.73
N ASP A 121 -10.70 14.25 22.62
CA ASP A 121 -10.13 13.37 21.62
C ASP A 121 -10.86 13.62 20.31
N PRO A 122 -10.52 14.73 19.62
CA PRO A 122 -11.25 15.15 18.45
C PRO A 122 -10.90 14.30 17.23
N LEU A 123 -11.83 14.26 16.28
CA LEU A 123 -11.57 13.76 14.94
C LEU A 123 -10.75 14.78 14.16
N LEU A 124 -9.63 14.33 13.63
CA LEU A 124 -8.74 15.12 12.79
C LEU A 124 -8.76 14.59 11.35
N PRO A 125 -8.72 15.48 10.35
CA PRO A 125 -8.60 15.07 8.95
C PRO A 125 -7.17 14.64 8.66
N PHE A 126 -7.02 13.46 8.04
CA PHE A 126 -5.74 12.96 7.53
C PHE A 126 -5.83 12.66 6.03
N GLY A 127 -4.74 12.94 5.32
CA GLY A 127 -4.64 12.88 3.86
C GLY A 127 -4.44 14.26 3.24
N ALA A 128 -3.66 14.32 2.15
CA ALA A 128 -3.41 15.54 1.41
C ALA A 128 -4.52 15.72 0.36
N ASP A 129 -5.21 16.86 0.42
CA ASP A 129 -5.98 17.52 -0.64
C ASP A 129 -7.16 16.79 -1.33
N SER A 130 -7.60 17.34 -2.47
CA SER A 130 -9.00 17.63 -2.89
C SER A 130 -9.97 16.44 -3.06
N GLN A 131 -9.46 15.21 -2.92
CA GLN A 131 -10.25 13.98 -3.08
C GLN A 131 -10.98 13.57 -1.80
N GLY A 132 -10.64 14.15 -0.65
CA GLY A 132 -11.30 13.93 0.64
C GLY A 132 -10.37 13.44 1.74
N HIS A 133 -10.87 13.40 2.97
CA HIS A 133 -10.08 13.05 4.15
C HIS A 133 -10.55 11.75 4.81
N ALA A 134 -9.61 11.06 5.46
CA ALA A 134 -9.92 10.11 6.50
C ALA A 134 -10.01 10.85 7.83
N TRP A 135 -11.14 10.74 8.51
CA TRP A 135 -11.35 11.31 9.83
C TRP A 135 -10.97 10.30 10.90
N LEU A 136 -10.02 10.66 11.76
CA LEU A 136 -9.45 9.76 12.75
C LEU A 136 -9.18 10.49 14.07
N HIS A 137 -9.33 9.78 15.19
CA HIS A 137 -8.69 10.22 16.43
C HIS A 137 -7.17 10.18 16.27
N SER A 138 -6.45 11.13 16.87
CA SER A 138 -4.98 11.17 16.84
C SER A 138 -4.36 9.83 17.30
N ARG A 139 -4.91 9.22 18.36
CA ARG A 139 -4.44 7.91 18.85
C ARG A 139 -4.67 6.76 17.87
N CYS A 140 -5.69 6.86 17.01
CA CYS A 140 -6.05 5.82 16.06
C CYS A 140 -5.23 5.89 14.77
N TRP A 141 -4.60 7.05 14.50
CA TRP A 141 -3.83 7.28 13.28
C TRP A 141 -2.74 6.23 13.06
N LYS A 142 -1.95 5.90 14.09
CA LYS A 142 -0.81 4.99 13.94
C LYS A 142 -1.24 3.59 13.48
N GLY A 143 -2.24 3.00 14.15
CA GLY A 143 -2.73 1.67 13.79
C GLY A 143 -3.33 1.64 12.38
N TRP A 144 -4.09 2.68 12.04
CA TRP A 144 -4.67 2.84 10.71
C TRP A 144 -3.60 3.02 9.62
N TYR A 145 -2.57 3.84 9.88
CA TYR A 145 -1.48 4.08 8.94
C TYR A 145 -0.69 2.81 8.67
N GLU A 146 -0.37 2.02 9.70
CA GLU A 146 0.37 0.76 9.52
C GLU A 146 -0.39 -0.23 8.62
N VAL A 147 -1.71 -0.37 8.80
CA VAL A 147 -2.54 -1.22 7.93
C VAL A 147 -2.50 -0.74 6.47
N ARG A 148 -2.59 0.58 6.24
CA ARG A 148 -2.53 1.14 4.88
C ARG A 148 -1.14 1.00 4.26
N LYS A 149 -0.08 1.14 5.06
CA LYS A 149 1.30 0.92 4.64
C LYS A 149 1.52 -0.53 4.22
N GLU A 150 1.04 -1.50 4.99
CA GLU A 150 1.11 -2.92 4.62
C GLU A 150 0.35 -3.20 3.32
N ALA A 151 -0.83 -2.60 3.14
CA ALA A 151 -1.58 -2.71 1.90
C ALA A 151 -0.82 -2.13 0.69
N ALA A 152 -0.19 -0.96 0.86
CA ALA A 152 0.64 -0.33 -0.16
C ALA A 152 1.82 -1.23 -0.56
N ILE A 153 2.55 -1.76 0.42
CA ILE A 153 3.69 -2.66 0.19
C ILE A 153 3.24 -3.93 -0.54
N ALA A 154 2.13 -4.54 -0.13
CA ALA A 154 1.61 -5.73 -0.78
C ALA A 154 1.22 -5.45 -2.24
N ALA A 155 0.56 -4.32 -2.52
CA ALA A 155 0.17 -3.94 -3.88
C ALA A 155 1.39 -3.65 -4.77
N LEU A 156 2.36 -2.87 -4.28
CA LEU A 156 3.60 -2.56 -4.99
C LEU A 156 4.40 -3.83 -5.31
N THR A 157 4.45 -4.78 -4.37
CA THR A 157 5.13 -6.07 -4.60
C THR A 157 4.44 -6.88 -5.71
N VAL A 158 3.10 -6.89 -5.75
CA VAL A 158 2.35 -7.53 -6.84
C VAL A 158 2.64 -6.87 -8.20
N MET A 159 2.87 -5.56 -8.20
CA MET A 159 3.24 -4.79 -9.40
C MET A 159 4.73 -4.94 -9.77
N GLY A 160 5.51 -5.72 -9.03
CA GLY A 160 6.92 -5.98 -9.31
C GLY A 160 7.91 -5.01 -8.65
N ILE A 161 7.44 -4.07 -7.84
CA ILE A 161 8.30 -3.18 -7.04
C ILE A 161 8.70 -3.92 -5.77
N GLU A 162 9.88 -4.55 -5.80
CA GLU A 162 10.38 -5.37 -4.69
C GLU A 162 10.83 -4.52 -3.50
N ILE A 163 10.58 -5.03 -2.28
CA ILE A 163 11.05 -4.42 -1.05
C ILE A 163 12.58 -4.52 -0.99
N PRO A 164 13.32 -3.40 -0.89
CA PRO A 164 14.77 -3.44 -0.76
C PRO A 164 15.19 -4.16 0.52
N ALA A 165 16.25 -4.97 0.46
CA ALA A 165 16.71 -5.78 1.60
C ALA A 165 17.05 -4.98 2.87
N LYS A 166 17.34 -3.68 2.74
CA LYS A 166 17.65 -2.76 3.85
C LYS A 166 16.48 -1.84 4.19
N PHE A 167 15.28 -2.11 3.68
CA PHE A 167 14.12 -1.28 3.96
C PHE A 167 13.74 -1.39 5.45
N PRO A 168 13.64 -0.27 6.17
CA PRO A 168 13.38 -0.31 7.60
C PRO A 168 11.96 -0.78 7.91
N ASN A 169 11.85 -1.76 8.81
CA ASN A 169 10.56 -2.22 9.35
C ASN A 169 9.81 -1.13 10.13
N ASP A 170 10.46 -0.02 10.46
CA ASP A 170 9.91 1.14 11.16
C ASP A 170 9.72 2.39 10.29
N PHE A 171 9.85 2.27 8.97
CA PHE A 171 9.51 3.34 8.05
C PHE A 171 8.10 3.89 8.33
N GLY A 172 7.98 5.20 8.50
CA GLY A 172 6.74 5.91 8.84
C GLY A 172 6.28 5.81 10.31
N LYS A 173 6.96 5.05 11.18
CA LYS A 173 6.55 4.90 12.61
C LYS A 173 6.81 6.14 13.47
N ASN A 174 7.66 7.07 13.00
CA ASN A 174 8.08 8.26 13.76
C ASN A 174 7.73 9.60 13.08
N GLY A 175 6.83 9.62 12.10
CA GLY A 175 6.39 10.89 11.47
C GLY A 175 7.50 11.66 10.74
N SER A 176 8.63 11.03 10.43
CA SER A 176 9.69 11.61 9.61
C SER A 176 9.44 11.21 8.16
N ILE A 177 9.01 12.19 7.37
CA ILE A 177 9.12 12.21 5.90
C ILE A 177 10.54 12.67 5.58
#